data_AF-X0K4T3-F1
#
_entry.id   AF-X0K4T3-F1
#
_cell.length_a   1.000
_cell.length_b   1.000
_cell.length_c   1.000
_cell.angle_alpha   90.00
_cell.angle_beta   90.00
_cell.angle_gamma   90.00
#
_symmetry.space_group_name_H-M   'P 1'
#
loop_
_entity.id
_entity.type
_entity.pdbx_description
1 polymer ?
#
loop_
_entity_poly.entity_id
_entity_poly.type
_entity_poly.pdbx_seq_one_letter_code
_entity_poly.pdbx_strand_id
1 'polypeptide(L)'
;MNFWAGVETYQVLSIATEEHVDILFLAIVLISSKGTLPLQWSLTTAAAGHCLTLGYHREKRLLQLQNPKAERARRTFWHIYMADKNLSQRLGRASTIQDWDVDAQPCPISSDPGQAPWDLTLTSLIEMSRIQAQIYEKLYSPQAKAHGIEERLVETDKLDSDLRQWYSEWVQIESSAAYGKDRFDMTFSPVDIMYHSLLTLIQWNANSSDSARDISEACYEAAHGMLRAHLTHYSRLIASGNEASAIYAIWVLHATSFTPYVAVFLHCIANLDHDDLRLLQDVLYTLETIGPDLEFSNKLFKLCKALCRIAEAFLTDQAPLTNAVSDASNSAHPTRHDTLPDTWAWLGSQITDPDGLIDLDLGNLDEIFFSHNF
;
A
#
# COMPACT_ATOMS: atom_id res chain seq x y z
N MET A 1 -16.37 -6.59 27.74
CA MET A 1 -16.91 -5.35 27.12
C MET A 1 -16.39 -5.34 25.69
N ASN A 2 -17.25 -5.25 24.68
CA ASN A 2 -16.82 -5.32 23.27
C ASN A 2 -16.07 -4.02 22.91
N PHE A 3 -14.79 -4.11 22.56
CA PHE A 3 -13.94 -2.97 22.19
C PHE A 3 -14.60 -2.11 21.11
N TRP A 4 -15.19 -2.73 20.09
CA TRP A 4 -15.86 -2.05 18.97
C TRP A 4 -17.09 -1.27 19.42
N ALA A 5 -17.86 -1.79 20.37
CA ALA A 5 -18.99 -1.06 20.94
C ALA A 5 -18.58 0.20 21.72
N GLY A 6 -17.33 0.27 22.20
CA GLY A 6 -16.74 1.46 22.82
C GLY A 6 -16.24 2.47 21.78
N VAL A 7 -15.56 1.99 20.73
CA VAL A 7 -15.05 2.83 19.62
C VAL A 7 -16.19 3.50 18.86
N GLU A 8 -17.29 2.79 18.63
CA GLU A 8 -18.47 3.28 17.90
C GLU A 8 -19.35 4.22 18.74
N THR A 9 -18.96 4.54 19.98
CA THR A 9 -19.68 5.54 20.75
C THR A 9 -19.54 6.91 20.09
N TYR A 10 -20.65 7.65 20.02
CA TYR A 10 -20.68 9.00 19.47
C TYR A 10 -19.58 9.90 20.06
N GLN A 11 -19.25 9.73 21.34
CA GLN A 11 -18.24 10.53 22.03
C GLN A 11 -16.83 10.31 21.47
N VAL A 12 -16.42 9.06 21.24
CA VAL A 12 -15.09 8.73 20.71
C VAL A 12 -14.92 9.27 19.29
N LEU A 13 -15.98 9.33 18.49
CA LEU A 13 -15.92 9.84 17.12
C LEU A 13 -16.08 11.37 16.99
N SER A 14 -16.60 12.06 18.01
CA SER A 14 -16.99 13.48 17.89
C SER A 14 -16.26 14.45 18.82
N ILE A 15 -15.63 13.97 19.89
CA ILE A 15 -14.98 14.82 20.90
C ILE A 15 -13.47 14.61 20.82
N ALA A 16 -12.72 15.65 20.48
CA ALA A 16 -11.26 15.58 20.43
C ALA A 16 -10.66 15.60 21.84
N THR A 17 -10.12 14.47 22.28
CA THR A 17 -9.30 14.31 23.49
C THR A 17 -8.07 13.44 23.19
N GLU A 18 -7.03 13.52 24.02
CA GLU A 18 -5.83 12.67 23.89
C GLU A 18 -6.23 11.17 23.93
N GLU A 19 -7.09 10.81 24.88
CA GLU A 19 -7.61 9.44 25.05
C GLU A 19 -8.40 8.95 23.82
N HIS A 20 -9.24 9.79 23.23
CA HIS A 20 -10.01 9.41 22.04
C HIS A 20 -9.11 9.25 20.81
N VAL A 21 -8.05 10.06 20.67
CA VAL A 21 -7.07 9.87 19.59
C VAL A 21 -6.37 8.53 19.74
N ASP A 22 -5.92 8.16 20.94
CA ASP A 22 -5.25 6.89 21.19
C ASP A 22 -6.18 5.69 20.93
N ILE A 23 -7.45 5.78 21.36
CA ILE A 23 -8.47 4.76 21.06
C ILE A 23 -8.68 4.61 19.55
N LEU A 24 -8.81 5.72 18.82
CA LEU A 24 -9.02 5.69 17.37
C LEU A 24 -7.78 5.16 16.64
N PHE A 25 -6.57 5.52 17.09
CA PHE A 25 -5.33 4.98 16.53
C PHE A 25 -5.29 3.45 16.68
N LEU A 26 -5.57 2.93 17.86
CA LEU A 26 -5.64 1.48 18.09
C LEU A 26 -6.73 0.82 17.21
N ALA A 27 -7.89 1.47 17.06
CA ALA A 27 -8.95 0.98 16.19
C ALA A 27 -8.53 0.94 14.71
N ILE A 28 -7.74 1.91 14.23
CA ILE A 28 -7.18 1.94 12.87
C ILE A 28 -6.21 0.77 12.65
N VAL A 29 -5.32 0.50 13.62
CA VAL A 29 -4.41 -0.65 13.55
C VAL A 29 -5.19 -1.95 13.48
N LEU A 30 -6.20 -2.11 14.35
CA LEU A 30 -7.04 -3.31 14.40
C LEU A 30 -7.85 -3.51 13.12
N ILE A 31 -8.48 -2.47 12.58
CA ILE A 31 -9.32 -2.59 11.39
C ILE A 31 -8.52 -2.87 10.11
N SER A 32 -7.23 -2.48 10.09
CA SER A 32 -6.32 -2.80 8.97
C SER A 32 -6.17 -4.31 8.77
N SER A 33 -6.28 -5.09 9.85
CA SER A 33 -6.30 -6.57 9.77
C SER A 33 -7.62 -7.13 9.21
N LYS A 34 -8.73 -6.41 9.41
CA LYS A 34 -10.08 -6.83 9.02
C LYS A 34 -10.44 -6.43 7.59
N GLY A 35 -9.77 -5.44 6.98
CA GLY A 35 -9.94 -5.12 5.56
C GLY A 35 -11.23 -4.37 5.20
N THR A 36 -11.91 -3.72 6.17
CA THR A 36 -13.09 -2.88 5.92
C THR A 36 -12.68 -1.43 5.62
N LEU A 37 -12.27 -1.19 4.37
CA LEU A 37 -11.82 0.12 3.88
C LEU A 37 -12.72 1.32 4.25
N PRO A 38 -14.08 1.24 4.17
CA PRO A 38 -14.93 2.35 4.55
C PRO A 38 -14.83 2.71 6.04
N LEU A 39 -14.82 1.71 6.93
CA LEU A 39 -14.72 1.94 8.37
C LEU A 39 -13.32 2.45 8.74
N GLN A 40 -12.27 1.87 8.15
CA GLN A 40 -10.91 2.34 8.32
C GLN A 40 -10.76 3.82 7.97
N TRP A 41 -11.37 4.24 6.86
CA TRP A 41 -11.39 5.65 6.49
C TRP A 41 -12.14 6.53 7.47
N SER A 42 -13.34 6.13 7.91
CA SER A 42 -14.12 6.91 8.87
C SER A 42 -13.34 7.13 10.17
N LEU A 43 -12.69 6.08 10.68
CA LEU A 43 -11.86 6.13 11.88
C LEU A 43 -10.63 7.02 11.67
N THR A 44 -9.94 6.87 10.53
CA THR A 44 -8.75 7.68 10.20
C THR A 44 -9.10 9.16 10.04
N THR A 45 -10.23 9.47 9.42
CA THR A 45 -10.73 10.84 9.26
C THR A 45 -11.08 11.47 10.60
N ALA A 46 -11.74 10.71 11.49
CA ALA A 46 -12.04 11.18 12.85
C ALA A 46 -10.75 11.42 13.65
N ALA A 47 -9.81 10.48 13.61
CA ALA A 47 -8.53 10.60 14.30
C ALA A 47 -7.70 11.79 13.79
N ALA A 48 -7.64 11.97 12.47
CA ALA A 48 -7.00 13.12 11.83
C ALA A 48 -7.66 14.43 12.27
N GLY A 49 -9.00 14.51 12.23
CA GLY A 49 -9.76 15.66 12.71
C GLY A 49 -9.47 15.98 14.18
N HIS A 50 -9.34 14.96 15.02
CA HIS A 50 -8.96 15.13 16.43
C HIS A 50 -7.53 15.66 16.59
N CYS A 51 -6.54 15.11 15.86
CA CYS A 51 -5.18 15.64 15.87
C CYS A 51 -5.10 17.09 15.39
N LEU A 52 -5.88 17.46 14.38
CA LEU A 52 -6.00 18.84 13.90
C LEU A 52 -6.61 19.74 14.99
N THR A 53 -7.70 19.30 15.62
CA THR A 53 -8.38 20.04 16.70
C THR A 53 -7.50 20.25 17.93
N LEU A 54 -6.71 19.25 18.32
CA LEU A 54 -5.76 19.32 19.44
C LEU A 54 -4.48 20.10 19.11
N GLY A 55 -4.26 20.40 17.83
CA GLY A 55 -3.12 21.15 17.32
C GLY A 55 -1.84 20.32 17.18
N TYR A 56 -1.91 18.99 17.11
CA TYR A 56 -0.72 18.12 17.05
C TYR A 56 0.07 18.27 15.74
N HIS A 57 -0.57 18.77 14.69
CA HIS A 57 0.06 19.15 13.41
C HIS A 57 0.95 20.40 13.51
N ARG A 58 0.94 21.12 14.66
CA ARG A 58 1.68 22.36 14.87
C ARG A 58 2.85 22.20 15.83
N GLU A 59 4.05 22.52 15.39
CA GLU A 59 5.27 22.47 16.20
C GLU A 59 5.16 23.37 17.43
N LYS A 60 4.63 24.59 17.26
CA LYS A 60 4.40 25.52 18.37
C LYS A 60 3.55 24.91 19.48
N ARG A 61 2.53 24.10 19.13
CA ARG A 61 1.66 23.44 20.10
C ARG A 61 2.38 22.29 20.80
N LEU A 62 3.11 21.47 20.05
CA LEU A 62 3.89 20.36 20.59
C LEU A 62 4.96 20.85 21.60
N LEU A 63 5.64 21.97 21.30
CA LEU A 63 6.63 22.58 22.20
C LEU A 63 6.04 23.13 23.51
N GLN A 64 4.73 23.36 23.59
CA GLN A 64 4.05 23.77 24.82
C GLN A 64 3.68 22.59 25.72
N LEU A 65 3.72 21.36 25.20
CA LEU A 65 3.47 20.16 25.98
C LEU A 65 4.73 19.77 26.74
N GLN A 66 4.56 19.24 27.95
CA GLN A 66 5.68 18.69 28.72
C GLN A 66 6.04 17.30 28.20
N ASN A 67 7.32 16.95 28.20
CA ASN A 67 7.74 15.56 27.99
C ASN A 67 7.24 14.68 29.16
N PRO A 68 6.77 13.44 28.90
CA PRO A 68 6.79 12.70 27.63
C PRO A 68 5.56 12.92 26.73
N LYS A 69 4.61 13.79 27.11
CA LYS A 69 3.37 13.99 26.33
C LYS A 69 3.60 14.56 24.95
N ALA A 70 4.57 15.46 24.81
CA ALA A 70 4.91 16.06 23.51
C ALA A 70 5.36 14.99 22.50
N GLU A 71 6.21 14.07 22.92
CA GLU A 71 6.69 12.95 22.07
C GLU A 71 5.56 11.99 21.71
N ARG A 72 4.70 11.64 22.68
CA ARG A 72 3.52 10.80 22.41
C ARG A 72 2.60 11.44 21.38
N ALA A 73 2.21 12.70 21.58
CA ALA A 73 1.36 13.44 20.64
C ALA A 73 1.98 13.52 19.24
N ARG A 74 3.30 13.70 19.15
CA ARG A 74 4.05 13.73 17.89
C ARG A 74 4.04 12.38 17.19
N ARG A 75 4.35 11.28 17.89
CA ARG A 75 4.29 9.91 17.35
C ARG A 75 2.89 9.58 16.86
N THR A 76 1.87 9.82 17.68
CA THR A 76 0.47 9.55 17.34
C THR A 76 0.03 10.34 16.10
N PHE A 77 0.36 11.64 16.04
CA PHE A 77 0.07 12.47 14.87
C PHE A 77 0.68 11.92 13.59
N TRP A 78 1.97 11.55 13.61
CA TRP A 78 2.63 11.04 12.41
C TRP A 78 2.11 9.68 11.96
N HIS A 79 1.74 8.79 12.88
CA HIS A 79 1.08 7.55 12.51
C HIS A 79 -0.28 7.77 11.84
N ILE A 80 -1.10 8.66 12.39
CA ILE A 80 -2.40 9.02 11.80
C ILE A 80 -2.20 9.70 10.45
N TYR A 81 -1.19 10.56 10.31
CA TYR A 81 -0.80 11.19 9.06
C TYR A 81 -0.46 10.14 7.99
N MET A 82 0.41 9.17 8.30
CA MET A 82 0.78 8.10 7.36
C MET A 82 -0.46 7.27 6.95
N ALA A 83 -1.32 6.93 7.90
CA ALA A 83 -2.57 6.21 7.63
C ALA A 83 -3.51 7.00 6.68
N ASP A 84 -3.68 8.31 6.90
CA ASP A 84 -4.50 9.19 6.07
C ASP A 84 -3.94 9.29 4.64
N LYS A 85 -2.62 9.41 4.47
CA LYS A 85 -1.98 9.44 3.13
C LYS A 85 -2.10 8.10 2.41
N ASN A 86 -1.93 6.99 3.13
CA ASN A 86 -2.08 5.67 2.53
C ASN A 86 -3.51 5.43 1.99
N LEU A 87 -4.52 5.81 2.77
CA LEU A 87 -5.92 5.69 2.36
C LEU A 87 -6.29 6.63 1.22
N SER A 88 -5.72 7.84 1.18
CA SER A 88 -5.90 8.80 0.10
C SER A 88 -5.56 8.16 -1.26
N GLN A 89 -4.38 7.55 -1.36
CA GLN A 89 -3.95 6.86 -2.57
C GLN A 89 -4.86 5.67 -2.92
N ARG A 90 -5.18 4.82 -1.93
CA ARG A 90 -5.95 3.58 -2.17
C ARG A 90 -7.40 3.84 -2.57
N LEU A 91 -7.98 4.94 -2.08
CA LEU A 91 -9.40 5.27 -2.29
C LEU A 91 -9.57 6.34 -3.37
N GLY A 92 -8.47 6.81 -3.98
CA GLY A 92 -8.49 7.78 -5.07
C GLY A 92 -9.10 9.12 -4.67
N ARG A 93 -8.88 9.56 -3.43
CA ARG A 93 -9.43 10.81 -2.87
C ARG A 93 -8.38 11.61 -2.12
N ALA A 94 -8.61 12.90 -1.94
CA ALA A 94 -7.73 13.75 -1.15
C ALA A 94 -7.64 13.28 0.31
N SER A 95 -6.46 13.44 0.91
CA SER A 95 -6.20 13.19 2.33
C SER A 95 -6.94 14.21 3.21
N THR A 96 -7.22 13.87 4.46
CA THR A 96 -7.81 14.80 5.44
C THR A 96 -6.80 15.87 5.84
N ILE A 97 -5.57 15.47 6.15
CA ILE A 97 -4.49 16.35 6.57
C ILE A 97 -3.80 16.90 5.32
N GLN A 98 -3.68 18.23 5.23
CA GLN A 98 -3.02 18.91 4.11
C GLN A 98 -1.60 19.31 4.47
N ASP A 99 -0.65 19.07 3.58
CA ASP A 99 0.78 19.21 3.90
C ASP A 99 1.18 20.67 4.14
N TRP A 100 0.53 21.62 3.47
CA TRP A 100 0.73 23.06 3.70
C TRP A 100 0.22 23.54 5.07
N ASP A 101 -0.52 22.69 5.79
CA ASP A 101 -1.02 22.99 7.13
C ASP A 101 -0.14 22.37 8.23
N VAL A 102 0.83 21.52 7.89
CA VAL A 102 1.67 20.78 8.86
C VAL A 102 3.05 21.44 8.98
N ASP A 103 3.41 21.87 10.19
CA ASP A 103 4.79 22.31 10.51
C ASP A 103 5.45 21.49 11.64
N ALA A 104 4.70 20.55 12.25
CA ALA A 104 5.24 19.59 13.18
C ALA A 104 6.43 18.84 12.56
N GLN A 105 7.47 18.60 13.35
CA GLN A 105 8.63 17.80 12.97
C GLN A 105 8.47 16.34 13.42
N PRO A 106 9.18 15.36 12.82
CA PRO A 106 9.34 14.03 13.40
C PRO A 106 9.97 14.07 14.79
N CYS A 107 9.86 12.98 15.56
CA CYS A 107 10.59 12.87 16.83
C CYS A 107 12.10 12.96 16.58
N PRO A 108 12.88 13.61 17.45
CA PRO A 108 14.33 13.58 17.36
C PRO A 108 14.83 12.14 17.41
N ILE A 109 15.84 11.83 16.59
CA ILE A 109 16.49 10.51 16.62
C ILE A 109 17.15 10.31 17.98
N SER A 110 16.83 9.21 18.65
CA SER A 110 17.40 8.86 19.94
C SER A 110 18.92 8.67 19.86
N SER A 111 19.62 9.07 20.92
CA SER A 111 21.05 8.76 21.08
C SER A 111 21.30 7.29 21.45
N ASP A 112 20.25 6.56 21.83
CA ASP A 112 20.33 5.13 22.11
C ASP A 112 20.49 4.34 20.79
N PRO A 113 21.60 3.61 20.60
CA PRO A 113 21.83 2.81 19.39
C PRO A 113 20.73 1.77 19.10
N GLY A 114 20.01 1.29 20.13
CA GLY A 114 18.92 0.35 19.95
C GLY A 114 17.61 0.98 19.45
N GLN A 115 17.39 2.26 19.80
CA GLN A 115 16.18 3.00 19.43
C GLN A 115 16.37 3.80 18.14
N ALA A 116 17.57 4.29 17.85
CA ALA A 116 17.86 5.13 16.69
C ALA A 116 17.37 4.53 15.35
N PRO A 117 17.52 3.23 15.06
CA PRO A 117 17.00 2.65 13.82
C PRO A 117 15.48 2.77 13.68
N TRP A 118 14.73 2.63 14.78
CA TRP A 118 13.28 2.77 14.78
C TRP A 118 12.84 4.22 14.50
N ASP A 119 13.53 5.20 15.11
CA ASP A 119 13.24 6.62 14.90
C ASP A 119 13.59 7.07 13.47
N LEU A 120 14.70 6.56 12.92
CA LEU A 120 15.13 6.80 11.53
C LEU A 120 14.11 6.22 10.54
N THR A 121 13.67 4.98 10.78
CA THR A 121 12.64 4.34 9.95
C THR A 121 11.34 5.11 9.99
N LEU A 122 10.85 5.51 11.17
CA LEU A 122 9.62 6.30 11.29
C LEU A 122 9.73 7.63 10.51
N THR A 123 10.86 8.33 10.65
CA THR A 123 11.14 9.55 9.89
C THR A 123 11.11 9.29 8.38
N SER A 124 11.73 8.21 7.93
CA SER A 124 11.76 7.86 6.51
C SER A 124 10.38 7.46 5.97
N LEU A 125 9.54 6.76 6.76
CA LEU A 125 8.17 6.41 6.37
C LEU A 125 7.24 7.63 6.26
N ILE A 126 7.47 8.67 7.07
CA ILE A 126 6.78 9.96 6.94
C ILE A 126 7.08 10.58 5.58
N GLU A 127 8.35 10.58 5.15
CA GLU A 127 8.76 11.11 3.85
C GLU A 127 8.19 10.26 2.69
N MET A 128 8.22 8.93 2.80
CA MET A 128 7.53 8.05 1.83
C MET A 128 6.05 8.40 1.72
N SER A 129 5.37 8.66 2.85
CA SER A 129 3.95 9.00 2.89
C SER A 129 3.65 10.34 2.23
N ARG A 130 4.58 11.31 2.29
CA ARG A 130 4.50 12.57 1.52
C ARG A 130 4.59 12.32 0.02
N ILE A 131 5.56 11.49 -0.41
CA ILE A 131 5.69 11.11 -1.83
C ILE A 131 4.41 10.42 -2.31
N GLN A 132 3.90 9.47 -1.54
CA GLN A 132 2.63 8.78 -1.79
C GLN A 132 1.44 9.75 -1.94
N ALA A 133 1.35 10.78 -1.09
CA ALA A 133 0.32 11.81 -1.23
C ALA A 133 0.47 12.62 -2.53
N GLN A 134 1.70 12.98 -2.90
CA GLN A 134 1.98 13.71 -4.13
C GLN A 134 1.71 12.87 -5.39
N ILE A 135 1.97 11.55 -5.37
CA ILE A 135 1.58 10.64 -6.45
C ILE A 135 0.08 10.78 -6.74
N TYR A 136 -0.77 10.73 -5.70
CA TYR A 136 -2.20 10.94 -5.89
C TYR A 136 -2.51 12.34 -6.43
N GLU A 137 -2.01 13.38 -5.76
CA GLU A 137 -2.32 14.77 -6.11
C GLU A 137 -1.92 15.14 -7.54
N LYS A 138 -0.71 14.74 -7.94
CA LYS A 138 -0.06 15.17 -9.20
C LYS A 138 -0.32 14.24 -10.37
N LEU A 139 -0.65 12.96 -10.14
CA LEU A 139 -0.83 11.98 -11.23
C LEU A 139 -2.25 11.40 -11.33
N TYR A 140 -3.01 11.30 -10.22
CA TYR A 140 -4.29 10.57 -10.22
C TYR A 140 -5.51 11.43 -9.90
N SER A 141 -5.34 12.61 -9.31
CA SER A 141 -6.43 13.52 -8.96
C SER A 141 -7.19 14.01 -10.21
N PRO A 142 -8.45 14.48 -10.06
CA PRO A 142 -9.17 15.09 -11.19
C PRO A 142 -8.42 16.27 -11.82
N GLN A 143 -7.68 17.04 -11.00
CA GLN A 143 -6.85 18.14 -11.48
C GLN A 143 -5.65 17.62 -12.29
N ALA A 144 -4.95 16.61 -11.79
CA ALA A 144 -3.84 15.97 -12.49
C ALA A 144 -4.25 15.42 -13.87
N LYS A 145 -5.44 14.83 -13.95
CA LYS A 145 -5.99 14.31 -15.22
C LYS A 145 -6.33 15.40 -16.23
N ALA A 146 -6.48 16.65 -15.78
CA ALA A 146 -6.72 17.79 -16.66
C ALA A 146 -5.42 18.39 -17.23
N HIS A 147 -4.26 18.03 -16.67
CA HIS A 147 -2.94 18.49 -17.15
C HIS A 147 -2.56 17.84 -18.49
N GLY A 148 -1.71 18.54 -19.25
CA GLY A 148 -1.17 18.05 -20.51
C GLY A 148 -0.21 16.86 -20.32
N ILE A 149 0.15 16.18 -21.41
CA ILE A 149 1.15 15.09 -21.37
C ILE A 149 2.50 15.60 -20.83
N GLU A 150 2.96 16.78 -21.28
CA GLU A 150 4.24 17.35 -20.87
C GLU A 150 4.30 17.64 -19.35
N GLU A 151 3.26 18.26 -18.80
CA GLU A 151 3.17 18.53 -17.35
C GLU A 151 3.15 17.22 -16.54
N ARG A 152 2.41 16.20 -17.01
CA ARG A 152 2.40 14.88 -16.36
C ARG A 152 3.76 14.20 -16.38
N LEU A 153 4.49 14.28 -17.51
CA LEU A 153 5.84 13.73 -17.61
C LEU A 153 6.81 14.40 -16.64
N VAL A 154 6.75 15.73 -16.51
CA VAL A 154 7.59 16.46 -15.54
C VAL A 154 7.31 16.02 -14.10
N GLU A 155 6.04 15.89 -13.73
CA GLU A 155 5.67 15.41 -12.39
C GLU A 155 6.06 13.94 -12.18
N THR A 156 5.90 13.08 -13.19
CA THR A 156 6.35 11.68 -13.15
C THR A 156 7.86 11.58 -12.93
N ASP A 157 8.67 12.31 -13.70
CA ASP A 157 10.13 12.27 -13.59
C ASP A 157 10.61 12.76 -12.22
N LYS A 158 9.97 13.81 -11.71
CA LYS A 158 10.26 14.33 -10.37
C LYS A 158 9.94 13.31 -9.28
N LEU A 159 8.74 12.72 -9.31
CA LEU A 159 8.32 11.73 -8.31
C LEU A 159 9.14 10.44 -8.39
N ASP A 160 9.54 10.02 -9.60
CA ASP A 160 10.45 8.88 -9.79
C ASP A 160 11.80 9.16 -9.12
N SER A 161 12.38 10.34 -9.36
CA SER A 161 13.64 10.76 -8.72
C SER A 161 13.52 10.83 -7.20
N ASP A 162 12.47 11.46 -6.68
CA ASP A 162 12.24 11.62 -5.24
C ASP A 162 12.08 10.24 -4.55
N LEU A 163 11.33 9.32 -5.17
CA LEU A 163 11.14 7.97 -4.63
C LEU A 163 12.42 7.14 -4.66
N ARG A 164 13.22 7.23 -5.73
CA ARG A 164 14.52 6.54 -5.83
C ARG A 164 15.51 7.07 -4.81
N GLN A 165 15.56 8.39 -4.62
CA GLN A 165 16.40 9.00 -3.59
C GLN A 165 16.00 8.49 -2.21
N TRP A 166 14.70 8.57 -1.87
CA TRP A 166 14.18 8.06 -0.61
C TRP A 166 14.59 6.59 -0.37
N TYR A 167 14.42 5.74 -1.38
CA TYR A 167 14.79 4.32 -1.26
C TYR A 167 16.30 4.12 -1.08
N SER A 168 17.13 4.93 -1.76
CA SER A 168 18.59 4.91 -1.60
C SER A 168 19.05 5.31 -0.20
N GLU A 169 18.31 6.21 0.46
CA GLU A 169 18.55 6.62 1.84
C GLU A 169 18.06 5.55 2.82
N TRP A 170 16.90 4.94 2.55
CA TRP A 170 16.34 3.85 3.35
C TRP A 170 17.32 2.68 3.50
N VAL A 171 17.94 2.25 2.40
CA VAL A 171 18.85 1.10 2.42
C VAL A 171 20.14 1.34 3.23
N GLN A 172 20.42 2.60 3.62
CA GLN A 172 21.55 2.94 4.50
C GLN A 172 21.20 2.84 5.99
N ILE A 173 19.93 2.60 6.37
CA ILE A 173 19.52 2.47 7.77
C ILE A 173 20.05 1.14 8.33
N GLU A 174 21.03 1.21 9.23
CA GLU A 174 21.59 0.02 9.87
C GLU A 174 20.68 -0.52 11.00
N SER A 175 20.19 -1.76 10.85
CA SER A 175 19.34 -2.41 11.86
C SER A 175 20.11 -3.26 12.88
N SER A 176 21.43 -3.38 12.77
CA SER A 176 22.22 -4.35 13.55
C SER A 176 22.14 -4.14 15.06
N ALA A 177 21.98 -2.90 15.51
CA ALA A 177 21.85 -2.55 16.92
C ALA A 177 20.40 -2.47 17.39
N ALA A 178 19.41 -2.56 16.50
CA ALA A 178 18.01 -2.28 16.80
C ALA A 178 17.45 -3.18 17.91
N TYR A 179 16.70 -2.59 18.84
CA TYR A 179 15.93 -3.37 19.81
C TYR A 179 14.93 -4.26 19.09
N GLY A 180 14.90 -5.54 19.43
CA GLY A 180 14.08 -6.51 18.74
C GLY A 180 14.42 -6.62 17.25
N LYS A 181 15.72 -6.63 16.89
CA LYS A 181 16.22 -6.70 15.51
C LYS A 181 15.44 -7.66 14.60
N ASP A 182 15.13 -8.87 15.07
CA ASP A 182 14.39 -9.84 14.25
C ASP A 182 13.00 -9.34 13.87
N ARG A 183 12.32 -8.63 14.79
CA ARG A 183 11.05 -7.95 14.52
C ARG A 183 11.25 -6.76 13.58
N PHE A 184 12.26 -5.93 13.84
CA PHE A 184 12.59 -4.79 12.97
C PHE A 184 12.76 -5.25 11.52
N ASP A 185 13.62 -6.26 11.31
CA ASP A 185 13.89 -6.83 10.00
C ASP A 185 12.62 -7.44 9.39
N MET A 186 11.79 -8.13 10.19
CA MET A 186 10.52 -8.69 9.70
C MET A 186 9.57 -7.62 9.17
N THR A 187 9.46 -6.50 9.88
CA THR A 187 8.54 -5.41 9.53
C THR A 187 9.04 -4.59 8.35
N PHE A 188 10.35 -4.31 8.29
CA PHE A 188 10.90 -3.29 7.40
C PHE A 188 11.80 -3.81 6.27
N SER A 189 12.32 -5.03 6.37
CA SER A 189 13.05 -5.63 5.24
C SER A 189 12.21 -5.71 3.96
N PRO A 190 10.88 -5.91 3.99
CA PRO A 190 10.04 -5.95 2.78
C PRO A 190 9.62 -4.57 2.23
N VAL A 191 10.27 -3.47 2.63
CA VAL A 191 9.90 -2.13 2.13
C VAL A 191 10.08 -1.98 0.62
N ASP A 192 10.98 -2.77 0.03
CA ASP A 192 11.26 -2.81 -1.40
C ASP A 192 9.99 -3.16 -2.21
N ILE A 193 9.08 -3.93 -1.64
CA ILE A 193 7.75 -4.19 -2.20
C ILE A 193 6.94 -2.89 -2.28
N MET A 194 6.92 -2.07 -1.22
CA MET A 194 6.21 -0.79 -1.24
C MET A 194 6.84 0.18 -2.24
N TYR A 195 8.18 0.25 -2.27
CA TYR A 195 8.94 1.03 -3.25
C TYR A 195 8.54 0.69 -4.69
N HIS A 196 8.59 -0.60 -5.05
CA HIS A 196 8.23 -1.04 -6.40
C HIS A 196 6.75 -0.82 -6.72
N SER A 197 5.86 -0.93 -5.72
CA SER A 197 4.44 -0.64 -5.87
C SER A 197 4.19 0.84 -6.19
N LEU A 198 4.83 1.76 -5.46
CA LEU A 198 4.74 3.20 -5.71
C LEU A 198 5.39 3.59 -7.05
N LEU A 199 6.55 3.01 -7.37
CA LEU A 199 7.24 3.22 -8.64
C LEU A 199 6.37 2.79 -9.83
N THR A 200 5.65 1.67 -9.69
CA THR A 200 4.69 1.22 -10.71
C THR A 200 3.59 2.26 -10.91
N LEU A 201 3.04 2.84 -9.84
CA LEU A 201 2.01 3.88 -9.95
C LEU A 201 2.53 5.15 -10.65
N ILE A 202 3.76 5.56 -10.35
CA ILE A 202 4.41 6.70 -11.02
C ILE A 202 4.55 6.44 -12.51
N GLN A 203 5.05 5.25 -12.88
CA GLN A 203 5.34 4.89 -14.27
C GLN A 203 4.10 4.50 -15.08
N TRP A 204 3.03 4.04 -14.42
CA TRP A 204 1.77 3.65 -15.07
C TRP A 204 1.15 4.78 -15.90
N ASN A 205 1.30 6.03 -15.45
CA ASN A 205 0.70 7.19 -16.13
C ASN A 205 1.65 7.94 -17.07
N ALA A 206 2.92 7.52 -17.19
CA ALA A 206 3.92 8.23 -18.00
C ALA A 206 3.52 8.32 -19.48
N ASN A 207 2.93 7.24 -20.04
CA ASN A 207 2.75 7.08 -21.48
C ASN A 207 1.29 6.82 -21.90
N SER A 208 0.30 7.26 -21.11
CA SER A 208 -1.12 6.88 -21.24
C SER A 208 -1.64 6.90 -22.69
N SER A 209 -1.60 5.74 -23.33
CA SER A 209 -2.32 5.38 -24.54
C SER A 209 -3.31 4.29 -24.14
N ASP A 210 -4.48 4.28 -24.76
CA ASP A 210 -5.62 3.44 -24.33
C ASP A 210 -5.42 1.93 -24.61
N SER A 211 -4.23 1.48 -25.00
CA SER A 211 -3.97 0.09 -25.36
C SER A 211 -3.16 -0.66 -24.29
N ALA A 212 -3.57 -1.90 -24.01
CA ALA A 212 -2.85 -2.83 -23.14
C ALA A 212 -1.43 -3.16 -23.62
N ARG A 213 -1.08 -2.82 -24.87
CA ARG A 213 0.25 -3.03 -25.45
C ARG A 213 1.24 -1.91 -25.12
N ASP A 214 0.78 -0.83 -24.47
CA ASP A 214 1.58 0.37 -24.26
C ASP A 214 2.12 0.52 -22.83
N ILE A 215 2.21 -0.57 -22.06
CA ILE A 215 2.92 -0.56 -20.78
C ILE A 215 4.38 -0.24 -21.06
N SER A 216 4.88 0.85 -20.48
CA SER A 216 6.29 1.22 -20.60
C SER A 216 7.17 0.17 -19.95
N GLU A 217 8.35 -0.04 -20.52
CA GLU A 217 9.37 -0.94 -19.94
C GLU A 217 9.65 -0.58 -18.47
N ALA A 218 9.74 0.71 -18.14
CA ALA A 218 9.91 1.18 -16.77
C ALA A 218 8.75 0.78 -15.83
N CYS A 219 7.50 0.84 -16.31
CA CYS A 219 6.34 0.40 -15.54
C CYS A 219 6.32 -1.12 -15.35
N TYR A 220 6.67 -1.88 -16.39
CA TYR A 220 6.77 -3.33 -16.32
C TYR A 220 7.86 -3.76 -15.32
N GLU A 221 9.06 -3.20 -15.43
CA GLU A 221 10.18 -3.53 -14.54
C GLU A 221 9.87 -3.19 -13.07
N ALA A 222 9.21 -2.07 -12.82
CA ALA A 222 8.74 -1.72 -11.48
C ALA A 222 7.71 -2.75 -10.95
N ALA A 223 6.73 -3.12 -11.77
CA ALA A 223 5.67 -4.05 -11.39
C ALA A 223 6.21 -5.47 -11.13
N HIS A 224 7.06 -5.95 -12.04
CA HIS A 224 7.73 -7.23 -11.96
C HIS A 224 8.68 -7.27 -10.75
N GLY A 225 9.40 -6.18 -10.49
CA GLY A 225 10.23 -6.00 -9.29
C GLY A 225 9.44 -6.17 -7.99
N MET A 226 8.22 -5.63 -7.91
CA MET A 226 7.35 -5.81 -6.73
C MET A 226 7.01 -7.28 -6.48
N LEU A 227 6.59 -8.02 -7.52
CA LEU A 227 6.21 -9.44 -7.39
C LEU A 227 7.41 -10.30 -7.00
N ARG A 228 8.60 -10.02 -7.55
CA ARG A 228 9.84 -10.72 -7.19
C ARG A 228 10.30 -10.42 -5.78
N ALA A 229 10.19 -9.17 -5.33
CA ALA A 229 10.47 -8.80 -3.95
C ALA A 229 9.56 -9.57 -2.99
N HIS A 230 8.25 -9.63 -3.27
CA HIS A 230 7.29 -10.43 -2.51
C HIS A 230 7.72 -11.91 -2.38
N LEU A 231 8.08 -12.55 -3.50
CA LEU A 231 8.54 -13.95 -3.47
C LEU A 231 9.86 -14.13 -2.71
N THR A 232 10.77 -13.15 -2.77
CA THR A 232 12.05 -13.20 -2.05
C THR A 232 11.84 -13.20 -0.54
N HIS A 233 10.93 -12.37 -0.03
CA HIS A 233 10.64 -12.26 1.40
C HIS A 233 9.75 -13.40 1.92
N TYR A 234 8.96 -14.03 1.06
CA TYR A 234 8.00 -15.08 1.44
C TYR A 234 8.63 -16.24 2.23
N SER A 235 9.80 -16.72 1.83
CA SER A 235 10.45 -17.85 2.49
C SER A 235 10.79 -17.57 3.96
N ARG A 236 11.33 -16.38 4.24
CA ARG A 236 11.62 -15.91 5.60
C ARG A 236 10.33 -15.70 6.40
N LEU A 237 9.30 -15.16 5.75
CA LEU A 237 8.01 -14.89 6.37
C LEU A 237 7.37 -16.16 6.95
N ILE A 238 7.27 -17.21 6.14
CA ILE A 238 6.66 -18.48 6.57
C ILE A 238 7.51 -19.17 7.65
N ALA A 239 8.85 -19.10 7.54
CA ALA A 239 9.74 -19.67 8.54
C ALA A 239 9.59 -19.02 9.92
N SER A 240 9.12 -17.77 9.98
CA SER A 240 8.91 -17.03 11.23
C SER A 240 7.51 -17.17 11.83
N GLY A 241 6.63 -17.98 11.22
CA GLY A 241 5.34 -18.36 11.79
C GLY A 241 4.18 -17.40 11.50
N ASN A 242 2.99 -17.76 11.99
CA ASN A 242 1.73 -17.10 11.62
C ASN A 242 1.65 -15.62 12.03
N GLU A 243 2.30 -15.24 13.14
CA GLU A 243 2.34 -13.84 13.58
C GLU A 243 3.08 -12.96 12.58
N ALA A 244 4.23 -13.43 12.09
CA ALA A 244 4.98 -12.73 11.05
C ALA A 244 4.14 -12.56 9.77
N SER A 245 3.45 -13.62 9.34
CA SER A 245 2.52 -13.59 8.19
C SER A 245 1.40 -12.55 8.36
N ALA A 246 0.84 -12.42 9.57
CA ALA A 246 -0.19 -11.42 9.85
C ALA A 246 0.36 -9.99 9.81
N ILE A 247 1.52 -9.75 10.42
CA ILE A 247 2.22 -8.45 10.39
C ILE A 247 2.51 -8.05 8.95
N TYR A 248 3.05 -8.97 8.14
CA TYR A 248 3.32 -8.74 6.72
C TYR A 248 2.06 -8.40 5.92
N ALA A 249 0.96 -9.12 6.13
CA ALA A 249 -0.29 -8.84 5.44
C ALA A 249 -0.83 -7.43 5.78
N ILE A 250 -0.76 -7.02 7.04
CA ILE A 250 -1.24 -5.73 7.52
C ILE A 250 -0.31 -4.57 7.09
N TRP A 251 1.00 -4.77 7.11
CA TRP A 251 1.97 -3.71 6.82
C TRP A 251 2.30 -3.57 5.34
N VAL A 252 2.44 -4.68 4.62
CA VAL A 252 2.94 -4.69 3.25
C VAL A 252 1.77 -4.86 2.28
N LEU A 253 1.06 -5.99 2.33
CA LEU A 253 0.01 -6.27 1.34
C LEU A 253 -1.09 -5.19 1.37
N HIS A 254 -1.50 -4.79 2.57
CA HIS A 254 -2.50 -3.74 2.74
C HIS A 254 -2.03 -2.36 2.25
N ALA A 255 -0.73 -2.06 2.35
CA ALA A 255 -0.15 -0.78 1.91
C ALA A 255 0.10 -0.72 0.39
N THR A 256 0.25 -1.87 -0.27
CA THR A 256 0.54 -1.96 -1.71
C THR A 256 -0.70 -1.81 -2.61
N SER A 257 -0.49 -1.29 -3.82
CA SER A 257 -1.52 -1.22 -4.86
C SER A 257 -1.71 -2.55 -5.59
N PHE A 258 -2.89 -2.76 -6.18
CA PHE A 258 -3.14 -3.87 -7.11
C PHE A 258 -2.55 -3.63 -8.51
N THR A 259 -2.15 -2.39 -8.84
CA THR A 259 -1.62 -2.00 -10.16
C THR A 259 -0.47 -2.89 -10.67
N PRO A 260 0.53 -3.29 -9.86
CA PRO A 260 1.62 -4.16 -10.32
C PRO A 260 1.15 -5.53 -10.83
N TYR A 261 0.16 -6.14 -10.17
CA TYR A 261 -0.43 -7.40 -10.63
C TYR A 261 -1.09 -7.25 -11.99
N VAL A 262 -1.79 -6.13 -12.20
CA VAL A 262 -2.43 -5.81 -13.49
C VAL A 262 -1.39 -5.53 -14.56
N ALA A 263 -0.32 -4.80 -14.25
CA ALA A 263 0.73 -4.47 -15.21
C ALA A 263 1.44 -5.73 -15.73
N VAL A 264 1.83 -6.66 -14.84
CA VAL A 264 2.44 -7.93 -15.23
C VAL A 264 1.44 -8.81 -15.99
N PHE A 265 0.18 -8.86 -15.57
CA PHE A 265 -0.87 -9.58 -16.30
C PHE A 265 -1.07 -9.05 -17.73
N LEU A 266 -1.12 -7.73 -17.90
CA LEU A 266 -1.30 -7.11 -19.22
C LEU A 266 -0.08 -7.35 -20.12
N HIS A 267 1.14 -7.28 -19.58
CA HIS A 267 2.35 -7.64 -20.30
C HIS A 267 2.36 -9.13 -20.71
N CYS A 268 1.98 -10.02 -19.80
CA CYS A 268 1.84 -11.45 -20.04
C CYS A 268 0.94 -11.76 -21.24
N ILE A 269 -0.28 -11.20 -21.27
CA ILE A 269 -1.22 -11.44 -22.38
C ILE A 269 -0.77 -10.74 -23.67
N ALA A 270 -0.15 -9.56 -23.59
CA ALA A 270 0.28 -8.81 -24.77
C ALA A 270 1.42 -9.51 -25.51
N ASN A 271 2.31 -10.16 -24.77
CA ASN A 271 3.54 -10.79 -25.29
C ASN A 271 3.49 -12.32 -25.31
N LEU A 272 2.40 -12.94 -24.83
CA LEU A 272 2.31 -14.39 -24.63
C LEU A 272 3.43 -14.93 -23.74
N ASP A 273 3.79 -14.16 -22.70
CA ASP A 273 4.91 -14.45 -21.82
C ASP A 273 4.53 -15.48 -20.76
N HIS A 274 5.11 -16.69 -20.88
CA HIS A 274 4.88 -17.79 -19.94
C HIS A 274 5.62 -17.63 -18.61
N ASP A 275 6.71 -16.87 -18.57
CA ASP A 275 7.45 -16.61 -17.35
C ASP A 275 6.68 -15.62 -16.46
N ASP A 276 6.03 -14.61 -17.05
CA ASP A 276 5.10 -13.74 -16.31
C ASP A 276 3.89 -14.50 -15.76
N LEU A 277 3.34 -15.45 -16.54
CA LEU A 277 2.26 -16.31 -16.05
C LEU A 277 2.73 -17.13 -14.84
N ARG A 278 3.94 -17.71 -14.91
CA ARG A 278 4.52 -18.45 -13.79
C ARG A 278 4.72 -17.55 -12.57
N LEU A 279 5.23 -16.34 -12.76
CA LEU A 279 5.42 -15.38 -11.68
C LEU A 279 4.10 -15.05 -10.97
N LEU A 280 3.04 -14.79 -11.72
CA LEU A 280 1.70 -14.53 -11.17
C LEU A 280 1.16 -15.75 -10.39
N GLN A 281 1.38 -16.96 -10.91
CA GLN A 281 0.98 -18.21 -10.25
C GLN A 281 1.78 -18.48 -8.96
N ASP A 282 3.09 -18.23 -8.97
CA ASP A 282 3.94 -18.36 -7.78
C ASP A 282 3.48 -17.41 -6.68
N VAL A 283 3.19 -16.15 -7.03
CA VAL A 283 2.62 -15.19 -6.06
C VAL A 283 1.23 -15.63 -5.59
N LEU A 284 0.37 -16.14 -6.49
CA LEU A 284 -0.94 -16.65 -6.09
C LEU A 284 -0.83 -17.78 -5.05
N TYR A 285 0.12 -18.70 -5.21
CA TYR A 285 0.37 -19.77 -4.24
C TYR A 285 0.76 -19.22 -2.86
N THR A 286 1.60 -18.20 -2.81
CA THR A 286 1.95 -17.55 -1.54
C THR A 286 0.74 -16.89 -0.87
N LEU A 287 -0.13 -16.23 -1.65
CA LEU A 287 -1.34 -15.58 -1.13
C LEU A 287 -2.38 -16.57 -0.60
N GLU A 288 -2.43 -17.78 -1.15
CA GLU A 288 -3.26 -18.87 -0.61
C GLU A 288 -2.80 -19.30 0.79
N THR A 289 -1.50 -19.20 1.04
CA THR A 289 -0.87 -19.60 2.30
C THR A 289 -0.90 -18.47 3.33
N ILE A 290 -0.78 -17.21 2.89
CA ILE A 290 -0.80 -16.03 3.76
C ILE A 290 -2.24 -15.69 4.15
N GLY A 291 -2.64 -16.13 5.34
CA GLY A 291 -3.77 -15.58 6.09
C GLY A 291 -5.14 -15.81 5.45
N PRO A 292 -5.65 -17.06 5.40
CA PRO A 292 -7.04 -17.33 5.04
C PRO A 292 -8.05 -16.57 5.92
N ASP A 293 -7.63 -16.22 7.15
CA ASP A 293 -8.43 -15.53 8.15
C ASP A 293 -8.41 -13.99 8.00
N LEU A 294 -7.63 -13.44 7.05
CA LEU A 294 -7.57 -12.00 6.78
C LEU A 294 -8.42 -11.65 5.55
N GLU A 295 -9.45 -10.84 5.73
CA GLU A 295 -10.41 -10.51 4.66
C GLU A 295 -9.74 -9.83 3.46
N PHE A 296 -8.78 -8.93 3.73
CA PHE A 296 -8.03 -8.24 2.69
C PHE A 296 -7.19 -9.21 1.84
N SER A 297 -6.43 -10.10 2.48
CA SER A 297 -5.62 -11.11 1.78
C SER A 297 -6.48 -12.03 0.92
N ASN A 298 -7.66 -12.42 1.41
CA ASN A 298 -8.60 -13.24 0.65
C ASN A 298 -9.16 -12.50 -0.59
N LYS A 299 -9.46 -11.20 -0.49
CA LYS A 299 -9.85 -10.38 -1.64
C LYS A 299 -8.73 -10.32 -2.68
N LEU A 300 -7.49 -10.05 -2.24
CA LEU A 300 -6.32 -10.01 -3.13
C LEU A 300 -6.09 -11.36 -3.82
N PHE A 301 -6.17 -12.46 -3.07
CA PHE A 301 -6.09 -13.83 -3.60
C PHE A 301 -7.13 -14.08 -4.71
N LYS A 302 -8.39 -13.74 -4.47
CA LYS A 302 -9.48 -13.92 -5.46
C LYS A 302 -9.22 -13.13 -6.74
N LEU A 303 -8.74 -11.90 -6.64
CA LEU A 303 -8.40 -11.07 -7.80
C LEU A 303 -7.22 -11.64 -8.58
N CYS A 304 -6.11 -11.99 -7.90
CA CYS A 304 -4.94 -12.63 -8.52
C CYS A 304 -5.32 -13.96 -9.19
N LYS A 305 -6.20 -14.75 -8.57
CA LYS A 305 -6.70 -16.02 -9.12
C LYS A 305 -7.47 -15.80 -10.41
N ALA A 306 -8.27 -14.73 -10.49
CA ALA A 306 -8.97 -14.37 -11.71
C ALA A 306 -8.00 -13.98 -12.83
N LEU A 307 -6.99 -13.13 -12.54
CA LEU A 307 -5.96 -12.75 -13.51
C LEU A 307 -5.21 -13.98 -14.05
N CYS A 308 -4.75 -14.89 -13.16
CA CYS A 308 -4.04 -16.11 -13.57
C CYS A 308 -4.88 -16.98 -14.51
N ARG A 309 -6.17 -17.18 -14.19
CA ARG A 309 -7.08 -17.97 -15.03
C ARG A 309 -7.30 -17.36 -16.41
N ILE A 310 -7.43 -16.04 -16.48
CA ILE A 310 -7.61 -15.33 -17.75
C ILE A 310 -6.34 -15.44 -18.59
N ALA A 311 -5.17 -15.21 -18.00
CA ALA A 311 -3.89 -15.33 -18.70
C ALA A 311 -3.65 -16.76 -19.20
N GLU A 312 -3.88 -17.77 -18.35
CA GLU A 312 -3.73 -19.18 -18.73
C GLU A 312 -4.65 -19.57 -19.90
N ALA A 313 -5.92 -19.16 -19.87
CA ALA A 313 -6.86 -19.39 -20.96
C ALA A 313 -6.41 -18.70 -22.26
N PHE A 314 -5.96 -17.44 -22.17
CA PHE A 314 -5.51 -16.67 -23.31
C PHE A 314 -4.26 -17.28 -23.98
N LEU A 315 -3.26 -17.68 -23.18
CA LEU A 315 -2.04 -18.30 -23.68
C LEU A 315 -2.33 -19.70 -24.27
N THR A 316 -3.27 -20.44 -23.69
CA THR A 316 -3.66 -21.77 -24.19
C THR A 316 -4.46 -21.68 -25.50
N ASP A 317 -5.31 -20.67 -25.68
CA ASP A 317 -6.15 -20.49 -26.88
C ASP A 317 -5.39 -19.88 -28.06
N GLN A 318 -4.25 -19.22 -27.82
CA GLN A 318 -3.35 -18.71 -28.87
C GLN A 318 -2.25 -19.72 -29.28
N ALA A 319 -1.94 -20.71 -28.44
CA ALA A 319 -1.02 -21.81 -28.76
C ALA A 319 -1.40 -22.68 -29.99
N PRO A 320 -2.67 -22.87 -30.39
CA PRO A 320 -3.05 -23.58 -31.61
C PRO A 320 -2.86 -22.75 -32.88
N LEU A 321 -2.80 -21.41 -32.80
CA LEU A 321 -2.70 -20.54 -33.98
C LEU A 321 -1.27 -20.38 -34.49
N THR A 322 -0.25 -20.52 -33.63
CA THR A 322 1.17 -20.49 -34.03
C THR A 322 1.61 -21.77 -34.78
N ASN A 323 0.94 -22.90 -34.58
CA ASN A 323 1.22 -24.16 -35.29
C ASN A 323 0.49 -24.31 -36.64
N ALA A 324 -0.37 -23.35 -37.01
CA ALA A 324 -1.12 -23.38 -38.27
C ALA A 324 -0.54 -22.46 -39.37
N VAL A 325 0.48 -21.64 -39.05
CA VAL A 325 1.07 -20.68 -40.00
C VAL A 325 2.11 -21.30 -40.94
N SER A 326 2.48 -22.58 -40.76
CA SER A 326 3.36 -23.26 -41.71
C SER A 326 2.68 -23.75 -43.00
N ASP A 327 1.35 -23.65 -43.17
CA ASP A 327 0.67 -24.29 -44.32
C ASP A 327 -0.49 -23.52 -44.98
N ALA A 328 -0.59 -22.20 -44.84
CA ALA A 328 -1.62 -21.44 -45.55
C ALA A 328 -1.13 -20.09 -46.10
N SER A 329 -0.32 -20.15 -47.16
CA SER A 329 -0.30 -19.07 -48.15
C SER A 329 -1.66 -19.02 -48.87
N ASN A 330 -2.26 -17.82 -48.91
CA ASN A 330 -3.48 -17.42 -49.63
C ASN A 330 -4.82 -17.64 -48.91
N SER A 331 -5.23 -16.66 -48.11
CA SER A 331 -6.49 -15.92 -48.35
C SER A 331 -6.56 -14.68 -47.47
N ALA A 332 -6.71 -13.51 -48.09
CA ALA A 332 -6.90 -12.26 -47.39
C ALA A 332 -8.35 -12.17 -46.91
N HIS A 333 -8.54 -12.15 -45.59
CA HIS A 333 -9.77 -11.65 -44.95
C HIS A 333 -9.40 -10.68 -43.82
N PRO A 334 -10.18 -9.61 -43.63
CA PRO A 334 -9.81 -8.51 -42.76
C PRO A 334 -9.86 -8.94 -41.29
N THR A 335 -8.80 -8.63 -40.56
CA THR A 335 -8.72 -8.76 -39.10
C THR A 335 -9.83 -7.96 -38.44
N ARG A 336 -10.67 -8.66 -37.67
CA ARG A 336 -11.70 -8.07 -36.84
C ARG A 336 -11.01 -7.34 -35.68
N HIS A 337 -11.02 -6.01 -35.72
CA HIS A 337 -10.71 -5.18 -34.56
C HIS A 337 -11.84 -5.35 -33.54
N ASP A 338 -11.72 -6.33 -32.65
CA ASP A 338 -12.54 -6.38 -31.45
C ASP A 338 -11.88 -5.42 -30.44
N THR A 339 -12.43 -4.20 -30.38
CA THR A 339 -12.18 -3.23 -29.30
C THR A 339 -12.48 -3.89 -27.95
N LEU A 340 -11.51 -3.86 -27.02
CA LEU A 340 -11.70 -4.28 -25.64
C LEU A 340 -12.89 -3.52 -25.01
N PRO A 341 -13.79 -4.18 -24.26
CA PRO A 341 -14.97 -3.51 -23.70
C PRO A 341 -14.60 -2.47 -22.63
N ASP A 342 -15.15 -1.26 -22.78
CA ASP A 342 -15.05 -0.08 -21.89
C ASP A 342 -15.67 -0.24 -20.48
N THR A 343 -15.54 -1.37 -19.79
CA THR A 343 -16.25 -1.58 -18.51
C THR A 343 -15.38 -2.11 -17.38
N TRP A 344 -14.50 -1.25 -16.85
CA TRP A 344 -13.84 -1.44 -15.54
C TRP A 344 -14.61 -0.81 -14.37
N ALA A 345 -15.80 -0.24 -14.61
CA ALA A 345 -16.66 0.37 -13.60
C ALA A 345 -17.14 -0.62 -12.50
N TRP A 346 -17.12 -1.93 -12.77
CA TRP A 346 -17.54 -2.97 -11.82
C TRP A 346 -16.57 -3.19 -10.64
N LEU A 347 -15.28 -2.85 -10.78
CA LEU A 347 -14.33 -2.97 -9.66
C LEU A 347 -14.67 -2.04 -8.49
N GLY A 348 -15.40 -0.95 -8.73
CA GLY A 348 -15.83 -0.02 -7.70
C GLY A 348 -17.07 -0.44 -6.89
N SER A 349 -17.85 -1.44 -7.33
CA SER A 349 -19.20 -1.68 -6.81
C SER A 349 -19.35 -2.83 -5.80
N GLN A 350 -18.26 -3.49 -5.37
CA GLN A 350 -18.30 -4.72 -4.54
C GLN A 350 -17.94 -4.48 -3.05
N ILE A 351 -17.97 -3.23 -2.57
CA ILE A 351 -17.61 -2.86 -1.19
C ILE A 351 -18.88 -2.69 -0.34
N THR A 352 -19.57 -3.76 0.04
CA THR A 352 -20.54 -3.73 1.16
C THR A 352 -20.87 -5.16 1.63
N ASP A 353 -20.25 -5.62 2.72
CA ASP A 353 -20.86 -6.63 3.60
C ASP A 353 -20.43 -6.36 5.06
N PRO A 354 -21.35 -6.05 6.01
CA PRO A 354 -20.99 -5.52 7.33
C PRO A 354 -20.79 -6.54 8.47
N ASP A 355 -21.11 -7.83 8.30
CA ASP A 355 -21.41 -8.70 9.47
C ASP A 355 -20.37 -9.79 9.84
N GLY A 356 -19.12 -9.68 9.38
CA GLY A 356 -18.06 -10.66 9.66
C GLY A 356 -17.22 -10.39 10.92
N LEU A 357 -17.77 -10.51 12.13
CA LEU A 357 -17.00 -10.37 13.38
C LEU A 357 -16.41 -11.72 13.86
N ILE A 358 -15.10 -11.91 13.69
CA ILE A 358 -14.31 -12.96 14.35
C ILE A 358 -13.41 -12.34 15.42
N ASP A 359 -13.31 -13.03 16.56
CA ASP A 359 -12.57 -12.67 17.77
C ASP A 359 -11.06 -12.95 17.57
N LEU A 360 -10.24 -11.91 17.45
CA LEU A 360 -8.77 -11.98 17.40
C LEU A 360 -8.24 -11.63 18.79
N ASP A 361 -7.25 -12.38 19.29
CA ASP A 361 -6.65 -12.17 20.60
C ASP A 361 -5.93 -10.81 20.69
N LEU A 362 -6.62 -9.83 21.28
CA LEU A 362 -6.26 -8.42 21.35
C LEU A 362 -5.06 -8.14 22.27
N GLY A 363 -4.70 -9.08 23.16
CA GLY A 363 -3.65 -8.86 24.17
C GLY A 363 -2.25 -8.68 23.59
N ASN A 364 -1.98 -9.25 22.41
CA ASN A 364 -0.65 -9.22 21.80
C ASN A 364 -0.42 -8.00 20.91
N LEU A 365 -1.46 -7.38 20.33
CA LEU A 365 -1.29 -6.21 19.46
C LEU A 365 -0.82 -4.97 20.23
N ASP A 366 -1.20 -4.87 21.51
CA ASP A 366 -0.70 -3.84 22.42
C ASP A 366 0.82 -4.00 22.69
N GLU A 367 1.32 -5.23 22.90
CA GLU A 367 2.77 -5.47 22.97
C GLU A 367 3.45 -5.34 21.60
N ILE A 368 2.72 -5.59 20.49
CA ILE A 368 3.27 -5.51 19.14
C ILE A 368 3.57 -4.07 18.71
N PHE A 369 2.67 -3.14 19.03
CA PHE A 369 2.83 -1.72 18.66
C PHE A 369 3.26 -0.82 19.82
N PHE A 370 3.23 -1.26 21.09
CA PHE A 370 3.51 -0.34 22.21
C PHE A 370 4.61 -0.80 23.18
N SER A 371 5.15 -2.02 23.06
CA SER A 371 6.21 -2.50 23.98
C SER A 371 7.54 -1.74 23.84
N HIS A 372 7.75 -0.98 22.75
CA HIS A 372 8.96 -0.20 22.50
C HIS A 372 8.71 1.28 22.16
N ASN A 373 7.63 1.90 22.65
CA ASN A 373 7.29 3.30 22.34
C ASN A 373 7.22 3.59 20.82
N PHE A 374 6.56 2.70 20.09
CA PHE A 374 6.15 2.94 18.70
C PHE A 374 5.07 4.02 18.63
#